data_AF-A0AA45R386-F1
#
_entry.id   AF-A0AA45R386-F1
#
_cell.length_a   1.000
_cell.length_b   1.000
_cell.length_c   1.000
_cell.angle_alpha   90.00
_cell.angle_beta   90.00
_cell.angle_gamma   90.00
#
_symmetry.space_group_name_H-M   'P 1'
#
loop_
_entity.id
_entity.type
_entity.pdbx_description
1 polymer ?
#
loop_
_entity_poly.entity_id
_entity_poly.type
_entity_poly.pdbx_seq_one_letter_code
_entity_poly.pdbx_strand_id
1 'polypeptide(L)'
;MSSGAPAALGEAERGEGQLGSRPFRLLIGGIVLVGGLVVAAALLFGGSGSGSRSGAGTGSDDATAGGAGPAEPKSGPFTLRGSMTLMGGGSSYAAVGDCEGTRGYDDISEGTQVSVYDASGTIVAISELTNSNYLSGGMCRFNFAVPDVPDGERIYQVEVSHRGKISYTEKDARAGAINLTLG
;
A
#
# COMPACT_ATOMS: atom_id res chain seq x y z
N MET A 1 -68.31 -3.06 25.82
CA MET A 1 -69.04 -2.09 24.98
C MET A 1 -68.12 -1.69 23.84
N SER A 2 -68.57 -1.95 22.61
CA SER A 2 -68.19 -1.33 21.33
C SER A 2 -66.70 -1.39 20.92
N SER A 3 -66.28 -2.33 20.07
CA SER A 3 -66.53 -2.44 18.61
C SER A 3 -65.78 -1.39 17.78
N GLY A 4 -64.92 -1.87 16.87
CA GLY A 4 -64.25 -1.03 15.87
C GLY A 4 -63.24 -1.76 14.98
N ALA A 5 -63.69 -2.75 14.20
CA ALA A 5 -63.09 -3.16 12.93
C ALA A 5 -64.24 -3.18 11.89
N PRO A 6 -64.01 -2.88 10.59
CA PRO A 6 -63.55 -3.94 9.68
C PRO A 6 -62.69 -3.52 8.46
N ALA A 7 -61.93 -4.51 7.99
CA ALA A 7 -61.65 -4.94 6.60
C ALA A 7 -61.42 -3.92 5.46
N ALA A 8 -60.28 -4.09 4.78
CA ALA A 8 -60.23 -4.08 3.32
C ALA A 8 -59.28 -5.18 2.82
N LEU A 9 -59.85 -6.07 2.01
CA LEU A 9 -59.24 -7.18 1.27
C LEU A 9 -58.47 -6.67 0.04
N GLY A 10 -57.45 -7.42 -0.35
CA GLY A 10 -56.73 -7.23 -1.61
C GLY A 10 -55.73 -8.36 -1.87
N GLU A 11 -56.22 -9.60 -1.96
CA GLU A 11 -55.48 -10.71 -2.56
C GLU A 11 -55.73 -10.71 -4.07
N ALA A 12 -54.66 -10.77 -4.87
CA ALA A 12 -54.66 -11.46 -6.16
C ALA A 12 -53.22 -11.67 -6.63
N GLU A 13 -52.79 -12.92 -6.55
CA GLU A 13 -51.61 -13.48 -7.21
C GLU A 13 -51.72 -13.41 -8.75
N ARG A 14 -50.58 -13.18 -9.43
CA ARG A 14 -50.00 -14.08 -10.47
C ARG A 14 -48.97 -13.34 -11.31
N GLY A 15 -47.81 -13.96 -11.45
CA GLY A 15 -46.77 -13.56 -12.39
C GLY A 15 -45.60 -14.54 -12.39
N GLU A 16 -45.85 -15.78 -12.81
CA GLU A 16 -44.81 -16.72 -13.23
C GLU A 16 -44.13 -16.20 -14.51
N GLY A 17 -42.80 -16.33 -14.58
CA GLY A 17 -41.96 -15.95 -15.72
C GLY A 17 -41.12 -14.70 -15.39
N GLN A 18 -39.79 -14.72 -15.37
CA GLN A 18 -38.95 -15.34 -16.38
C GLN A 18 -37.55 -15.56 -15.82
N LEU A 19 -37.09 -16.80 -15.96
CA LEU A 19 -35.71 -17.23 -15.83
C LEU A 19 -34.89 -16.51 -16.92
N GLY A 20 -34.45 -15.29 -16.63
CA GLY A 20 -33.71 -14.41 -17.54
C GLY A 20 -32.21 -14.49 -17.31
N SER A 21 -31.60 -15.53 -17.87
CA SER A 21 -30.30 -15.49 -18.54
C SER A 21 -29.22 -14.62 -17.88
N ARG A 22 -28.53 -15.20 -16.89
CA ARG A 22 -27.14 -14.81 -16.61
C ARG A 22 -26.36 -14.93 -17.93
N PRO A 23 -25.70 -13.88 -18.45
CA PRO A 23 -24.69 -14.10 -19.45
C PRO A 23 -23.51 -14.76 -18.74
N PHE A 24 -23.54 -16.08 -18.75
CA PHE A 24 -22.39 -16.96 -18.67
C PHE A 24 -21.42 -16.53 -19.77
N ARG A 25 -20.57 -15.52 -19.49
CA ARG A 25 -19.38 -15.25 -20.29
C ARG A 25 -18.28 -16.17 -19.82
N LEU A 26 -18.46 -17.45 -20.14
CA LEU A 26 -17.39 -18.42 -20.22
C LEU A 26 -16.85 -18.41 -21.66
N LEU A 27 -15.53 -18.59 -21.77
CA LEU A 27 -14.75 -18.90 -22.97
C LEU A 27 -14.44 -17.71 -23.87
N ILE A 28 -13.22 -17.16 -23.77
CA ILE A 28 -12.04 -17.49 -24.61
C ILE A 28 -10.82 -17.11 -23.74
N GLY A 29 -9.98 -18.03 -23.26
CA GLY A 29 -8.95 -18.68 -24.08
C GLY A 29 -7.83 -17.67 -24.39
N GLY A 30 -6.88 -17.51 -23.46
CA GLY A 30 -5.78 -16.57 -23.62
C GLY A 30 -4.58 -16.86 -22.72
N ILE A 31 -4.25 -18.14 -22.51
CA ILE A 31 -2.88 -18.51 -22.15
C ILE A 31 -2.12 -18.61 -23.48
N VAL A 32 -1.02 -17.86 -23.62
CA VAL A 32 0.33 -18.37 -23.95
C VAL A 32 1.26 -17.15 -24.18
N LEU A 33 2.14 -16.96 -23.21
CA LEU A 33 3.57 -16.61 -23.29
C LEU A 33 4.04 -15.70 -24.45
N VAL A 34 4.50 -14.50 -24.09
CA VAL A 34 5.76 -13.96 -24.60
C VAL A 34 6.49 -13.47 -23.35
N GLY A 35 7.39 -14.25 -22.75
CA GLY A 35 8.65 -14.65 -23.37
C GLY A 35 9.60 -13.47 -23.22
N GLY A 36 10.45 -13.52 -22.18
CA GLY A 36 11.31 -12.42 -21.79
C GLY A 36 12.24 -11.93 -22.91
N LEU A 37 12.54 -10.65 -22.86
CA LEU A 37 13.69 -10.08 -23.56
C LEU A 37 14.63 -9.47 -22.52
N VAL A 38 15.48 -10.34 -21.95
CA VAL A 38 16.70 -9.90 -21.26
C VAL A 38 17.65 -9.43 -22.36
N VAL A 39 17.69 -8.13 -22.65
CA VAL A 39 18.74 -7.58 -23.52
C VAL A 39 19.99 -7.38 -22.65
N ALA A 40 20.78 -8.44 -22.55
CA ALA A 40 22.17 -8.34 -22.11
C ALA A 40 22.99 -7.67 -23.22
N ALA A 41 23.08 -6.35 -23.20
CA ALA A 41 24.01 -5.61 -24.05
C ALA A 41 25.38 -5.55 -23.36
N ALA A 42 26.16 -6.61 -23.49
CA ALA A 42 27.59 -6.59 -23.24
C ALA A 42 28.29 -5.84 -24.39
N LEU A 43 28.48 -4.53 -24.24
CA LEU A 43 29.39 -3.79 -25.11
C LEU A 43 30.78 -3.80 -24.49
N LEU A 44 31.57 -4.76 -24.96
CA LEU A 44 33.01 -4.79 -24.86
C LEU A 44 33.60 -3.61 -25.66
N PHE A 45 33.84 -2.49 -25.00
CA PHE A 45 34.81 -1.50 -25.50
C PHE A 45 36.11 -1.68 -24.74
N GLY A 46 37.04 -2.38 -25.40
CA GLY A 46 38.45 -2.35 -25.06
C GLY A 46 39.00 -0.94 -25.22
N GLY A 47 39.63 -0.44 -24.16
CA GLY A 47 40.38 0.80 -24.15
C GLY A 47 41.66 0.59 -23.37
N SER A 48 42.70 0.12 -24.05
CA SER A 48 44.07 0.08 -23.53
C SER A 48 44.59 1.50 -23.34
N GLY A 49 44.53 2.00 -22.11
CA GLY A 49 45.15 3.26 -21.69
C GLY A 49 46.24 3.01 -20.66
N SER A 50 47.46 2.70 -21.11
CA SER A 50 48.65 2.75 -20.25
C SER A 50 48.99 4.21 -19.96
N GLY A 51 48.72 4.65 -18.73
CA GLY A 51 49.07 5.98 -18.25
C GLY A 51 49.77 5.88 -16.90
N SER A 52 51.05 5.53 -16.90
CA SER A 52 51.91 5.65 -15.72
C SER A 52 52.10 7.11 -15.36
N ARG A 53 51.60 7.53 -14.20
CA ARG A 53 52.05 8.77 -13.54
C ARG A 53 52.61 8.41 -12.17
N SER A 54 53.92 8.27 -12.13
CA SER A 54 54.71 8.26 -10.90
C SER A 54 54.63 9.64 -10.25
N GLY A 55 53.84 9.76 -9.19
CA GLY A 55 53.85 10.90 -8.29
C GLY A 55 54.40 10.45 -6.95
N ALA A 56 55.61 10.87 -6.62
CA ALA A 56 56.18 10.72 -5.28
C ALA A 56 55.38 11.59 -4.31
N GLY A 57 54.84 10.97 -3.27
CA GLY A 57 54.14 11.67 -2.18
C GLY A 57 55.11 12.23 -1.15
N THR A 58 54.70 13.32 -0.51
CA THR A 58 54.92 13.61 0.91
C THR A 58 53.83 14.59 1.35
N GLY A 59 52.81 14.11 2.05
CA GLY A 59 51.76 14.92 2.65
C GLY A 59 50.92 14.02 3.55
N SER A 60 51.00 14.27 4.85
CA SER A 60 50.39 13.46 5.90
C SER A 60 48.91 13.75 5.99
N ASP A 61 48.09 12.83 5.50
CA ASP A 61 46.65 12.84 5.73
C ASP A 61 46.37 11.84 6.86
N ASP A 62 46.15 12.33 8.07
CA ASP A 62 45.53 11.56 9.14
C ASP A 62 44.05 11.32 8.78
N ALA A 63 43.84 10.45 7.79
CA ALA A 63 42.54 9.91 7.46
C ALA A 63 42.17 8.95 8.59
N THR A 64 41.42 9.47 9.57
CA THR A 64 40.57 8.64 10.42
C THR A 64 39.69 7.82 9.48
N ALA A 65 40.11 6.58 9.25
CA ALA A 65 39.32 5.55 8.63
C ALA A 65 38.11 5.34 9.54
N GLY A 66 37.03 6.05 9.24
CA GLY A 66 35.70 5.69 9.69
C GLY A 66 35.40 4.33 9.10
N GLY A 67 35.82 3.29 9.82
CA GLY A 67 35.45 1.92 9.51
C GLY A 67 33.93 1.89 9.46
N ALA A 68 33.39 1.71 8.27
CA ALA A 68 32.05 1.19 8.12
C ALA A 68 32.03 -0.09 8.95
N GLY A 69 31.36 -0.04 10.10
CA GLY A 69 31.11 -1.23 10.90
C GLY A 69 30.49 -2.30 9.99
N PRO A 70 30.63 -3.59 10.34
CA PRO A 70 30.05 -4.68 9.56
C PRO A 70 28.60 -4.31 9.22
N ALA A 71 28.31 -4.15 7.93
CA ALA A 71 26.95 -3.91 7.48
C ALA A 71 26.12 -5.07 8.03
N GLU A 72 25.19 -4.75 8.92
CA GLU A 72 24.30 -5.74 9.51
C GLU A 72 23.66 -6.52 8.37
N PRO A 73 23.67 -7.87 8.39
CA PRO A 73 23.19 -8.65 7.27
C PRO A 73 21.74 -8.24 7.00
N LYS A 74 21.51 -7.77 5.77
CA LYS A 74 20.19 -7.46 5.23
C LYS A 74 19.31 -8.70 5.47
N SER A 75 18.47 -8.62 6.51
CA SER A 75 17.43 -9.60 6.80
C SER A 75 16.33 -9.37 5.80
N GLY A 76 16.14 -10.30 4.86
CA GLY A 76 15.33 -10.16 3.64
C GLY A 76 13.93 -9.55 3.80
N PRO A 77 13.17 -9.44 2.70
CA PRO A 77 11.97 -8.60 2.67
C PRO A 77 11.00 -8.94 3.80
N PHE A 78 10.33 -7.91 4.33
CA PHE A 78 9.42 -8.04 5.47
C PHE A 78 8.05 -7.42 5.16
N THR A 79 7.07 -7.72 6.03
CA THR A 79 5.76 -7.08 5.96
C THR A 79 5.72 -5.87 6.89
N LEU A 80 5.60 -4.66 6.33
CA LEU A 80 5.39 -3.43 7.09
C LEU A 80 3.90 -3.34 7.48
N ARG A 81 3.62 -3.28 8.78
CA ARG A 81 2.25 -3.23 9.31
C ARG A 81 1.99 -1.91 10.01
N GLY A 82 0.75 -1.44 9.94
CA GLY A 82 0.35 -0.24 10.63
C GLY A 82 -1.14 0.01 10.62
N SER A 83 -1.52 1.15 11.21
CA SER A 83 -2.87 1.66 11.17
C SER A 83 -2.89 3.13 10.77
N MET A 84 -3.99 3.56 10.18
CA MET A 84 -4.27 4.95 9.88
C MET A 84 -5.60 5.35 10.51
N THR A 85 -5.61 6.49 11.20
CA THR A 85 -6.82 7.06 11.77
C THR A 85 -7.20 8.33 11.02
N LEU A 86 -8.41 8.35 10.48
CA LEU A 86 -9.05 9.55 9.94
C LEU A 86 -9.85 10.22 11.06
N MET A 87 -9.45 11.44 11.42
CA MET A 87 -10.03 12.28 12.45
C MET A 87 -11.10 13.18 11.83
N GLY A 88 -12.36 12.97 12.22
CA GLY A 88 -13.48 13.67 11.59
C GLY A 88 -13.66 13.25 10.12
N GLY A 89 -14.84 13.53 9.55
CA GLY A 89 -15.11 13.14 8.17
C GLY A 89 -15.34 11.65 7.94
N GLY A 90 -15.36 10.79 8.97
CA GLY A 90 -15.80 9.40 8.82
C GLY A 90 -17.33 9.27 8.75
N SER A 91 -17.82 8.36 7.91
CA SER A 91 -19.21 7.93 7.87
C SER A 91 -19.31 6.41 7.90
N SER A 92 -20.35 5.87 8.55
CA SER A 92 -20.59 4.43 8.62
C SER A 92 -21.62 4.01 7.57
N TYR A 93 -21.28 3.06 6.71
CA TYR A 93 -22.23 2.41 5.81
C TYR A 93 -22.34 0.93 6.16
N ALA A 94 -23.45 0.53 6.79
CA ALA A 94 -23.68 -0.86 7.24
C ALA A 94 -23.67 -1.93 6.12
N ALA A 95 -23.50 -1.54 4.85
CA ALA A 95 -23.52 -2.43 3.69
C ALA A 95 -22.16 -2.58 2.97
N VAL A 96 -21.16 -1.72 3.23
CA VAL A 96 -19.86 -1.69 2.52
C VAL A 96 -18.72 -1.25 3.46
N GLY A 97 -18.26 -2.15 4.33
CA GLY A 97 -17.24 -1.83 5.33
C GLY A 97 -17.74 -0.89 6.44
N ASP A 98 -17.16 -0.95 7.63
CA ASP A 98 -17.73 -0.23 8.77
C ASP A 98 -17.57 1.30 8.64
N CYS A 99 -16.59 1.79 7.87
CA CYS A 99 -16.24 3.22 7.78
C CYS A 99 -15.60 3.66 6.45
N GLU A 100 -15.99 4.84 5.96
CA GLU A 100 -15.36 5.55 4.83
C GLU A 100 -15.20 7.06 5.11
N GLY A 101 -14.26 7.70 4.42
CA GLY A 101 -14.02 9.14 4.48
C GLY A 101 -15.04 9.94 3.67
N THR A 102 -15.35 11.14 4.15
CA THR A 102 -16.31 12.09 3.60
C THR A 102 -15.83 13.51 3.88
N ARG A 103 -16.48 14.51 3.27
CA ARG A 103 -16.19 15.95 3.47
C ARG A 103 -14.76 16.31 3.06
N GLY A 104 -14.34 15.84 1.89
CA GLY A 104 -12.98 16.07 1.39
C GLY A 104 -12.00 15.01 1.86
N TYR A 105 -12.49 13.83 2.27
CA TYR A 105 -11.75 12.58 2.49
C TYR A 105 -12.35 11.42 1.68
N ASP A 106 -13.09 11.73 0.61
CA ASP A 106 -13.83 10.74 -0.20
C ASP A 106 -12.91 9.77 -0.97
N ASP A 107 -11.61 10.05 -1.02
CA ASP A 107 -10.53 9.17 -1.50
C ASP A 107 -10.04 8.15 -0.45
N ILE A 108 -10.57 8.20 0.78
CA ILE A 108 -10.16 7.34 1.89
C ILE A 108 -11.25 6.31 2.21
N SER A 109 -11.03 5.06 1.80
CA SER A 109 -11.88 3.92 2.08
C SER A 109 -11.03 2.63 2.11
N GLU A 110 -11.63 1.48 2.43
CA GLU A 110 -10.95 0.21 2.16
C GLU A 110 -10.62 0.11 0.66
N GLY A 111 -9.44 -0.41 0.33
CA GLY A 111 -8.92 -0.42 -1.04
C GLY A 111 -8.11 0.83 -1.41
N THR A 112 -8.13 1.91 -0.61
CA THR A 112 -7.26 3.06 -0.85
C THR A 112 -5.79 2.66 -0.80
N GLN A 113 -5.02 3.05 -1.81
CA GLN A 113 -3.61 2.68 -1.95
C GLN A 113 -2.77 3.17 -0.77
N VAL A 114 -1.87 2.30 -0.31
CA VAL A 114 -0.76 2.62 0.60
C VAL A 114 0.54 2.36 -0.13
N SER A 115 1.36 3.38 -0.29
CA SER A 115 2.65 3.32 -0.99
C SER A 115 3.79 3.49 0.00
N VAL A 116 4.79 2.60 -0.09
CA VAL A 116 6.02 2.67 0.70
C VAL A 116 7.16 3.09 -0.20
N TYR A 117 7.90 4.10 0.23
CA TYR A 117 9.06 4.65 -0.46
C TYR A 117 10.33 4.42 0.35
N ASP A 118 11.45 4.27 -0.34
CA ASP A 118 12.78 4.32 0.26
C ASP A 118 13.21 5.76 0.60
N ALA A 119 14.45 5.91 1.08
CA ALA A 119 15.03 7.22 1.40
C ALA A 119 15.25 8.12 0.17
N SER A 120 15.31 7.56 -1.05
CA SER A 120 15.44 8.30 -2.30
C SER A 120 14.10 8.80 -2.85
N GLY A 121 12.98 8.32 -2.28
CA GLY A 121 11.63 8.61 -2.75
C GLY A 121 11.18 7.68 -3.87
N THR A 122 11.84 6.54 -4.06
CA THR A 122 11.42 5.49 -5.00
C THR A 122 10.40 4.58 -4.32
N ILE A 123 9.32 4.23 -5.01
CA ILE A 123 8.33 3.27 -4.50
C ILE A 123 8.99 1.89 -4.46
N VAL A 124 9.00 1.27 -3.28
CA VAL A 124 9.55 -0.06 -3.06
C VAL A 124 8.49 -1.13 -2.81
N ALA A 125 7.30 -0.74 -2.35
CA ALA A 125 6.18 -1.64 -2.15
C ALA A 125 4.83 -0.88 -2.13
N ILE A 126 3.75 -1.60 -2.43
CA ILE A 126 2.38 -1.06 -2.47
C ILE A 126 1.43 -2.06 -1.79
N SER A 127 0.42 -1.55 -1.08
CA SER A 127 -0.74 -2.30 -0.63
C SER A 127 -1.98 -1.40 -0.60
N GLU A 128 -2.99 -1.77 0.19
CA GLU A 128 -4.23 -1.04 0.32
C GLU A 128 -4.67 -0.99 1.80
N LEU A 129 -5.48 0.01 2.14
CA LEU A 129 -6.21 0.06 3.41
C LEU A 129 -7.23 -1.08 3.49
N THR A 130 -7.36 -1.67 4.67
CA THR A 130 -8.25 -2.80 4.95
C THR A 130 -8.81 -2.69 6.36
N ASN A 131 -9.82 -3.51 6.67
CA ASN A 131 -10.40 -3.64 8.01
C ASN A 131 -10.78 -2.28 8.60
N SER A 132 -11.58 -1.51 7.87
CA SER A 132 -12.11 -0.23 8.35
C SER A 132 -13.01 -0.47 9.54
N ASN A 133 -12.95 0.46 10.50
CA ASN A 133 -13.77 0.42 11.70
C ASN A 133 -14.21 1.83 12.06
N TYR A 134 -15.53 2.03 12.16
CA TYR A 134 -16.10 3.30 12.58
C TYR A 134 -15.98 3.46 14.09
N LEU A 135 -15.36 4.57 14.49
CA LEU A 135 -15.18 4.95 15.88
C LEU A 135 -16.10 6.14 16.22
N SER A 136 -16.41 6.29 17.51
CA SER A 136 -17.22 7.41 17.99
C SER A 136 -16.67 8.76 17.54
N GLY A 137 -17.55 9.72 17.23
CA GLY A 137 -17.13 11.07 16.83
C GLY A 137 -16.80 11.21 15.34
N GLY A 138 -17.22 10.26 14.50
CA GLY A 138 -16.99 10.34 13.05
C GLY A 138 -15.53 10.10 12.68
N MET A 139 -14.85 9.21 13.41
CA MET A 139 -13.49 8.79 13.09
C MET A 139 -13.52 7.43 12.40
N CYS A 140 -12.61 7.21 11.45
CA CYS A 140 -12.38 5.90 10.86
C CYS A 140 -10.99 5.41 11.25
N ARG A 141 -10.88 4.15 11.64
CA ARG A 141 -9.58 3.47 11.72
C ARG A 141 -9.48 2.42 10.62
N PHE A 142 -8.35 2.42 9.93
CA PHE A 142 -8.00 1.46 8.90
C PHE A 142 -6.70 0.76 9.29
N ASN A 143 -6.56 -0.51 8.90
CA ASN A 143 -5.31 -1.25 8.99
C ASN A 143 -4.68 -1.39 7.62
N PHE A 144 -3.37 -1.64 7.58
CA PHE A 144 -2.68 -2.03 6.35
C PHE A 144 -1.51 -2.96 6.65
N ALA A 145 -1.17 -3.77 5.66
CA ALA A 145 -0.02 -4.66 5.70
C ALA A 145 0.62 -4.66 4.30
N VAL A 146 1.79 -4.05 4.19
CA VAL A 146 2.54 -3.94 2.95
C VAL A 146 3.51 -5.12 2.87
N PRO A 147 3.28 -6.10 1.98
CA PRO A 147 4.20 -7.22 1.81
C PRO A 147 5.46 -6.78 1.07
N ASP A 148 6.48 -7.64 1.10
CA ASP A 148 7.68 -7.55 0.26
C ASP A 148 8.46 -6.23 0.35
N VAL A 149 8.42 -5.54 1.51
CA VAL A 149 9.20 -4.33 1.74
C VAL A 149 10.68 -4.73 1.82
N PRO A 150 11.54 -4.21 0.92
CA PRO A 150 12.97 -4.47 0.97
C PRO A 150 13.56 -3.99 2.27
N ASP A 151 14.56 -4.71 2.77
CA ASP A 151 15.26 -4.44 4.00
C ASP A 151 16.40 -3.43 3.87
N GLY A 152 17.01 -3.07 5.00
CA GLY A 152 18.26 -2.32 5.06
C GLY A 152 18.16 -0.91 4.48
N GLU A 153 16.96 -0.32 4.49
CA GLU A 153 16.76 1.11 4.32
C GLU A 153 16.87 1.79 5.67
N ARG A 154 17.48 2.97 5.74
CA ARG A 154 17.53 3.69 7.03
C ARG A 154 16.15 4.24 7.42
N ILE A 155 15.39 4.66 6.41
CA ILE A 155 14.09 5.32 6.54
C ILE A 155 13.18 4.77 5.45
N TYR A 156 11.93 4.48 5.82
CA TYR A 156 10.82 4.28 4.89
C TYR A 156 9.88 5.47 4.98
N GLN A 157 9.29 5.85 3.86
CA GLN A 157 8.23 6.85 3.83
C GLN A 157 6.92 6.16 3.45
N VAL A 158 5.85 6.41 4.20
CA VAL A 158 4.54 5.82 3.94
C VAL A 158 3.61 6.93 3.49
N GLU A 159 2.93 6.70 2.37
CA GLU A 159 1.88 7.56 1.84
C GLU A 159 0.58 6.77 1.72
N VAL A 160 -0.53 7.43 2.04
CA VAL A 160 -1.86 6.89 1.79
C VAL A 160 -2.56 7.79 0.79
N SER A 161 -3.09 7.21 -0.28
CA SER A 161 -3.64 7.96 -1.42
C SER A 161 -2.56 8.89 -1.99
N HIS A 162 -2.74 10.20 -1.83
CA HIS A 162 -1.81 11.27 -2.21
C HIS A 162 -1.76 12.34 -1.11
N ARG A 163 -1.94 11.91 0.15
CA ARG A 163 -2.11 12.80 1.32
C ARG A 163 -0.79 13.17 1.99
N GLY A 164 0.32 12.94 1.31
CA GLY A 164 1.67 13.22 1.79
C GLY A 164 2.34 12.02 2.44
N LYS A 165 3.65 12.17 2.64
CA LYS A 165 4.56 11.10 3.05
C LYS A 165 5.01 11.32 4.49
N ILE A 166 4.93 10.28 5.31
CA ILE A 166 5.44 10.29 6.68
C ILE A 166 6.60 9.31 6.79
N SER A 167 7.71 9.77 7.37
CA SER A 167 8.94 8.99 7.48
C SER A 167 9.01 8.19 8.79
N TYR A 168 9.47 6.95 8.70
CA TYR A 168 9.69 6.05 9.82
C TYR A 168 11.05 5.37 9.70
N THR A 169 11.66 5.02 10.83
CA THR A 169 12.89 4.22 10.83
C THR A 169 12.58 2.78 10.43
N GLU A 170 13.57 2.06 9.89
CA GLU A 170 13.41 0.61 9.63
C GLU A 170 13.04 -0.16 10.89
N LYS A 171 13.59 0.23 12.05
CA LYS A 171 13.23 -0.35 13.33
C LYS A 171 11.72 -0.22 13.60
N ASP A 172 11.13 0.95 13.38
CA ASP A 172 9.70 1.18 13.62
C ASP A 172 8.83 0.47 12.57
N ALA A 173 9.28 0.44 11.31
CA ALA A 173 8.62 -0.30 10.23
C ALA A 173 8.57 -1.81 10.49
N ARG A 174 9.69 -2.40 10.96
CA ARG A 174 9.77 -3.82 11.34
C ARG A 174 8.99 -4.16 12.60
N ALA A 175 8.92 -3.23 13.55
CA ALA A 175 8.15 -3.41 14.77
C ALA A 175 6.63 -3.38 14.51
N GLY A 176 6.17 -2.99 13.32
CA GLY A 176 4.75 -2.78 13.03
C GLY A 176 4.16 -1.60 13.80
N ALA A 177 4.99 -0.63 14.20
CA ALA A 177 4.61 0.50 15.04
C ALA A 177 4.16 1.73 14.21
N ILE A 178 3.71 1.51 12.99
CA ILE A 178 3.33 2.58 12.06
C ILE A 178 1.92 3.05 12.37
N ASN A 179 1.79 4.31 12.77
CA ASN A 179 0.52 4.95 13.06
C ASN A 179 0.45 6.29 12.35
N LEU A 180 -0.54 6.44 11.47
CA LEU A 180 -0.79 7.63 10.67
C LEU A 180 -2.06 8.32 11.15
N THR A 181 -2.14 9.64 10.99
CA THR A 181 -3.35 10.41 11.31
C THR A 181 -3.61 11.44 10.23
N LEU A 182 -4.88 11.53 9.80
CA LEU A 182 -5.41 12.56 8.91
C LEU A 182 -6.53 13.30 9.65
N GLY A 183 -6.68 14.61 9.46
CA GLY A 183 -7.69 15.42 10.17
C GLY A 183 -7.76 16.84 9.66
#